data_AF-A0A0L8FVI8-F1
#
_entry.id   AF-A0A0L8FVI8-F1
#
_cell.length_a   1.000
_cell.length_b   1.000
_cell.length_c   1.000
_cell.angle_alpha   90.00
_cell.angle_beta   90.00
_cell.angle_gamma   90.00
#
_symmetry.space_group_name_H-M   'P 1'
#
loop_
_entity.id
_entity.type
_entity.pdbx_description
1 polymer ?
#
loop_
_entity_poly.entity_id
_entity_poly.type
_entity_poly.pdbx_seq_one_letter_code
_entity_poly.pdbx_strand_id
1 'polypeptide(L)'
;MKLLLLVTALFAVCNILSETLVAAETRCEVCMKEIEIFLKTVPPESKSNYNELNKLFREFCKGSKSKRERFCYYVGALETSATNIINEMTKPLSYSLPIEKVCQKLEKKDRQICDLKYEKMIDLAKTNLKKLKVKDLKKILSQWGEDGACKGCAEKSDFIKVIEELMPTYAPEAHAARQNVEL
;
A
#
# COMPACT_ATOMS: atom_id res chain seq x y z
N MET A 1 46.22 19.64 -3.69
CA MET A 1 45.10 20.26 -2.94
C MET A 1 43.84 20.46 -3.77
N LYS A 2 43.87 21.05 -4.98
CA LYS A 2 42.67 21.24 -5.82
C LYS A 2 41.96 19.95 -6.26
N LEU A 3 42.71 18.87 -6.51
CA LEU A 3 42.15 17.56 -6.91
C LEU A 3 41.42 16.85 -5.77
N LEU A 4 41.88 17.02 -4.52
CA LEU A 4 41.27 16.42 -3.33
C LEU A 4 39.92 17.09 -2.97
N LEU A 5 39.82 18.40 -3.24
CA LEU A 5 38.58 19.18 -3.08
C LEU A 5 37.50 18.81 -4.11
N LEU A 6 37.89 18.43 -5.33
CA LEU A 6 36.96 17.98 -6.37
C LEU A 6 36.42 16.57 -6.09
N VAL A 7 37.26 15.66 -5.60
CA VAL A 7 36.85 14.28 -5.27
C VAL A 7 35.90 14.24 -4.07
N THR A 8 36.16 15.07 -3.05
CA THR A 8 35.27 15.21 -1.88
C THR A 8 33.93 15.87 -2.24
N ALA A 9 33.93 16.85 -3.16
CA ALA A 9 32.71 17.43 -3.68
C ALA A 9 31.85 16.43 -4.47
N LEU A 10 32.46 15.57 -5.30
CA LEU A 10 31.74 14.52 -6.04
C LEU A 10 31.13 13.46 -5.11
N PHE A 11 31.84 13.03 -4.07
CA PHE A 11 31.31 12.07 -3.07
C PHE A 11 30.16 12.64 -2.25
N ALA A 12 30.19 13.95 -1.94
CA ALA A 12 29.11 14.61 -1.22
C ALA A 12 27.82 14.71 -2.06
N VAL A 13 27.93 15.00 -3.36
CA VAL A 13 26.79 15.05 -4.28
C VAL A 13 26.15 13.66 -4.48
N CYS A 14 26.96 12.59 -4.47
CA CYS A 14 26.47 11.23 -4.65
C CYS A 14 25.64 10.71 -3.46
N ASN A 15 25.93 11.17 -2.23
CA ASN A 15 25.17 10.76 -1.04
C ASN A 15 23.80 11.45 -0.91
N ILE A 16 23.65 12.66 -1.45
CA ILE A 16 22.38 13.41 -1.39
C ILE A 16 21.32 12.83 -2.35
N LEU A 17 21.75 12.15 -3.43
CA LEU A 17 20.83 11.56 -4.42
C LEU A 17 20.14 10.27 -3.93
N SER A 18 20.67 9.59 -2.91
CA SER A 18 20.17 8.28 -2.48
C SER A 18 18.91 8.36 -1.60
N GLU A 19 18.69 9.47 -0.89
CA GLU A 19 17.57 9.58 0.07
C GLU A 19 16.22 9.87 -0.59
N THR A 20 16.17 10.45 -1.79
CA THR A 20 14.91 10.86 -2.41
C THR A 20 14.13 9.73 -3.09
N LEU A 21 14.78 8.63 -3.47
CA LEU A 21 14.13 7.58 -4.26
C LEU A 21 13.19 6.70 -3.42
N VAL A 22 13.54 6.48 -2.14
CA VAL A 22 12.83 5.53 -1.25
C VAL A 22 11.46 6.06 -0.80
N ALA A 23 11.27 7.39 -0.76
CA ALA A 23 9.99 7.99 -0.37
C ALA A 23 8.91 7.87 -1.48
N ALA A 24 9.31 7.72 -2.74
CA ALA A 24 8.39 7.65 -3.88
C ALA A 24 7.69 6.28 -4.00
N GLU A 25 8.37 5.18 -3.65
CA GLU A 25 7.86 3.81 -3.85
C GLU A 25 6.63 3.44 -3.01
N THR A 26 6.27 4.22 -1.99
CA THR A 26 5.13 3.90 -1.10
C THR A 26 3.92 4.81 -1.25
N ARG A 27 4.01 5.86 -2.08
CA ARG A 27 2.91 6.79 -2.31
C ARG A 27 2.03 6.25 -3.44
N CYS A 28 0.71 6.27 -3.26
CA CYS A 28 -0.25 5.78 -4.26
C CYS A 28 -0.17 4.27 -4.58
N GLU A 29 0.35 3.43 -3.67
CA GLU A 29 0.52 1.98 -3.86
C GLU A 29 -0.74 1.28 -4.42
N VAL A 30 -1.90 1.52 -3.79
CA VAL A 30 -3.17 0.93 -4.23
C VAL A 30 -3.58 1.45 -5.61
N CYS A 31 -3.49 2.76 -5.85
CA CYS A 31 -3.81 3.34 -7.15
C CYS A 31 -2.99 2.71 -8.28
N MET A 32 -1.67 2.62 -8.08
CA MET A 32 -0.78 2.07 -9.12
C MET A 32 -1.09 0.60 -9.40
N LYS A 33 -1.23 -0.20 -8.35
CA LYS A 33 -1.47 -1.65 -8.47
C LYS A 33 -2.83 -1.96 -9.10
N GLU A 34 -3.90 -1.26 -8.70
CA GLU A 34 -5.22 -1.51 -9.28
C GLU A 34 -5.29 -1.09 -10.76
N ILE A 35 -4.64 0.02 -11.15
CA ILE A 35 -4.54 0.40 -12.57
C ILE A 35 -3.70 -0.61 -13.36
N GLU A 36 -2.58 -1.09 -12.80
CA GLU A 36 -1.74 -2.09 -13.46
C GLU A 36 -2.50 -3.41 -13.69
N ILE A 37 -3.22 -3.89 -12.68
CA ILE A 37 -4.08 -5.08 -12.79
C ILE A 37 -5.14 -4.86 -13.86
N PHE A 38 -5.81 -3.71 -13.87
CA PHE A 38 -6.80 -3.37 -14.87
C PHE A 38 -6.22 -3.38 -16.30
N LEU A 39 -5.07 -2.74 -16.54
CA LEU A 39 -4.46 -2.70 -17.88
C LEU A 39 -4.06 -4.08 -18.42
N LYS A 40 -3.82 -5.05 -17.53
CA LYS A 40 -3.58 -6.46 -17.90
C LYS A 40 -4.86 -7.17 -18.37
N THR A 41 -6.03 -6.72 -17.94
CA THR A 41 -7.33 -7.26 -18.38
C THR A 41 -7.88 -6.58 -19.64
N VAL A 42 -7.30 -5.45 -20.06
CA VAL A 42 -7.78 -4.66 -21.21
C VAL A 42 -7.24 -5.24 -22.53
N PRO A 43 -8.11 -5.54 -23.52
CA PRO A 43 -7.70 -5.94 -24.86
C PRO A 43 -6.85 -4.85 -25.56
N PRO A 44 -5.81 -5.21 -26.33
CA PRO A 44 -4.91 -4.24 -26.97
C PRO A 44 -5.62 -3.16 -27.79
N GLU A 45 -6.67 -3.52 -28.52
CA GLU A 45 -7.48 -2.64 -29.35
C GLU A 45 -8.26 -1.59 -28.56
N SER A 46 -8.59 -1.89 -27.30
CA SER A 46 -9.35 -1.00 -26.42
C SER A 46 -8.45 -0.04 -25.64
N LYS A 47 -7.12 -0.26 -25.63
CA LYS A 47 -6.17 0.53 -24.83
C LYS A 47 -6.09 1.99 -25.26
N SER A 48 -6.35 2.31 -26.53
CA SER A 48 -6.30 3.68 -27.04
C SER A 48 -7.64 4.41 -27.00
N ASN A 49 -8.72 3.72 -26.63
CA ASN A 49 -10.08 4.28 -26.59
C ASN A 49 -10.52 4.55 -25.15
N TYR A 50 -10.55 5.82 -24.75
CA TYR A 50 -10.90 6.18 -23.37
C TYR A 50 -12.35 5.82 -22.99
N ASN A 51 -13.29 5.77 -23.95
CA ASN A 51 -14.68 5.39 -23.68
C ASN A 51 -14.78 3.90 -23.37
N GLU A 52 -14.08 3.06 -24.13
CA GLU A 52 -13.98 1.62 -23.85
C GLU A 52 -13.25 1.37 -22.53
N LEU A 53 -12.15 2.08 -22.26
CA LEU A 53 -11.48 2.02 -20.96
C LEU A 53 -12.41 2.40 -19.80
N ASN A 54 -13.24 3.43 -19.96
CA ASN A 54 -14.20 3.84 -18.93
C ASN A 54 -15.21 2.73 -18.66
N LYS A 55 -15.81 2.17 -19.71
CA LYS A 55 -16.76 1.06 -19.60
C LYS A 55 -16.13 -0.16 -18.94
N LEU A 56 -14.98 -0.61 -19.44
CA LEU A 56 -14.26 -1.76 -18.90
C LEU A 56 -13.84 -1.54 -17.44
N PHE A 57 -13.43 -0.32 -17.07
CA PHE A 57 -13.05 -0.02 -15.70
C PHE A 57 -14.25 -0.05 -14.74
N ARG A 58 -15.43 0.41 -15.18
CA ARG A 58 -16.66 0.27 -14.39
C ARG A 58 -17.03 -1.19 -14.18
N GLU A 59 -16.93 -2.02 -15.21
CA GLU A 59 -17.13 -3.47 -15.07
C GLU A 59 -16.11 -4.11 -14.14
N PHE A 60 -14.83 -3.73 -14.24
CA PHE A 60 -13.76 -4.18 -13.34
C PHE A 60 -14.03 -3.86 -11.86
N CYS A 61 -14.75 -2.76 -11.60
CA CYS A 61 -15.09 -2.32 -10.26
C CYS A 61 -16.35 -3.00 -9.68
N LYS A 62 -17.22 -3.60 -10.50
CA LYS A 62 -18.44 -4.26 -10.02
C LYS A 62 -18.12 -5.47 -9.16
N GLY A 63 -18.77 -5.57 -8.00
CA GLY A 63 -18.56 -6.67 -7.05
C GLY A 63 -17.16 -6.71 -6.41
N SER A 64 -16.34 -5.67 -6.63
CA SER A 64 -15.05 -5.54 -5.96
C SER A 64 -15.24 -5.37 -4.46
N LYS A 65 -14.26 -5.84 -3.68
CA LYS A 65 -14.26 -5.77 -2.22
C LYS A 65 -12.99 -5.08 -1.72
N SER A 66 -13.01 -4.67 -0.45
CA SER A 66 -11.82 -4.20 0.27
C SER A 66 -11.20 -2.94 -0.37
N LYS A 67 -9.89 -2.91 -0.60
CA LYS A 67 -9.17 -1.72 -1.09
C LYS A 67 -9.51 -1.36 -2.53
N ARG A 68 -9.80 -2.35 -3.39
CA ARG A 68 -10.26 -2.10 -4.76
C ARG A 68 -11.59 -1.36 -4.76
N GLU A 69 -12.54 -1.78 -3.93
CA GLU A 69 -13.85 -1.14 -3.81
C GLU A 69 -13.70 0.34 -3.40
N ARG A 70 -12.87 0.62 -2.39
CA ARG A 70 -12.58 2.00 -1.96
C ARG A 70 -11.90 2.83 -3.06
N PHE A 71 -10.95 2.24 -3.79
CA PHE A 71 -10.32 2.91 -4.92
C PHE A 71 -11.36 3.24 -6.00
N CYS A 72 -12.17 2.26 -6.41
CA CYS A 72 -13.25 2.41 -7.37
C CYS A 72 -14.27 3.47 -6.95
N TYR A 73 -14.60 3.55 -5.65
CA TYR A 73 -15.45 4.59 -5.08
C TYR A 73 -14.84 5.98 -5.24
N TYR A 74 -13.57 6.18 -4.85
CA TYR A 74 -12.92 7.49 -4.94
C TYR A 74 -12.77 8.00 -6.38
N VAL A 75 -12.50 7.10 -7.33
CA VAL A 75 -12.37 7.49 -8.75
C VAL A 75 -13.72 7.64 -9.47
N GLY A 76 -14.85 7.32 -8.86
CA GLY A 76 -16.16 7.51 -9.50
C GLY A 76 -16.63 6.35 -10.38
N ALA A 77 -16.11 5.14 -10.16
CA ALA A 77 -16.39 3.97 -10.98
C ALA A 77 -17.59 3.14 -10.48
N LEU A 78 -18.03 3.33 -9.24
CA LEU A 78 -19.23 2.70 -8.67
C LEU A 78 -20.45 3.61 -8.78
N GLU A 79 -21.65 3.04 -8.84
CA GLU A 79 -22.92 3.80 -8.85
C GLU A 79 -23.13 4.62 -7.58
N THR A 80 -22.57 4.15 -6.45
CA THR A 80 -22.62 4.83 -5.15
C THR A 80 -21.59 5.94 -5.01
N SER A 81 -20.70 6.12 -5.99
CA SER A 81 -19.62 7.10 -5.91
C SER A 81 -20.17 8.53 -5.98
N ALA A 82 -19.64 9.42 -5.14
CA ALA A 82 -20.01 10.84 -5.16
C ALA A 82 -19.27 11.65 -6.24
N THR A 83 -18.18 11.11 -6.78
CA THR A 83 -17.33 11.77 -7.78
C THR A 83 -17.49 11.11 -9.14
N ASN A 84 -17.08 11.80 -10.21
CA ASN A 84 -17.00 11.25 -11.56
C ASN A 84 -15.65 11.60 -12.20
N ILE A 85 -14.56 11.37 -11.46
CA ILE A 85 -13.20 11.71 -11.88
C ILE A 85 -12.50 10.58 -12.67
N ILE A 86 -13.21 9.50 -12.97
CA ILE A 86 -12.72 8.36 -13.77
C ILE A 86 -12.12 8.81 -15.13
N ASN A 87 -12.63 9.90 -15.70
CA ASN A 87 -12.11 10.49 -16.94
C ASN A 87 -10.69 11.08 -16.79
N GLU A 88 -10.31 11.50 -15.59
CA GLU A 88 -8.95 11.96 -15.26
C GLU A 88 -7.95 10.80 -15.19
N MET A 89 -8.45 9.56 -15.18
CA MET A 89 -7.65 8.35 -15.25
C MET A 89 -7.68 7.74 -16.66
N THR A 90 -8.87 7.50 -17.23
CA THR A 90 -9.00 6.77 -18.51
C THR A 90 -8.49 7.55 -19.70
N LYS A 91 -8.63 8.89 -19.73
CA LYS A 91 -8.04 9.71 -20.81
C LYS A 91 -6.51 9.62 -20.79
N PRO A 92 -5.80 9.87 -19.66
CA PRO A 92 -4.37 9.64 -19.59
C PRO A 92 -3.89 8.25 -19.97
N LEU A 93 -4.62 7.22 -19.57
CA LEU A 93 -4.29 5.85 -19.93
C LEU A 93 -4.42 5.60 -21.44
N SER A 94 -5.38 6.25 -22.11
CA SER A 94 -5.62 6.02 -23.54
C SER A 94 -4.48 6.51 -24.45
N TYR A 95 -3.73 7.51 -24.00
CA TYR A 95 -2.49 7.93 -24.66
C TYR A 95 -1.24 7.44 -23.93
N SER A 96 -1.37 6.36 -23.15
CA SER A 96 -0.26 5.64 -22.50
C SER A 96 0.59 6.50 -21.56
N LEU A 97 -0.05 7.45 -20.85
CA LEU A 97 0.63 8.15 -19.77
C LEU A 97 1.02 7.14 -18.68
N PRO A 98 2.27 7.18 -18.16
CA PRO A 98 2.70 6.26 -17.11
C PRO A 98 1.79 6.29 -15.89
N ILE A 99 1.50 5.10 -15.33
CA ILE A 99 0.55 4.91 -14.21
C ILE A 99 0.87 5.84 -13.04
N GLU A 100 2.15 5.99 -12.70
CA GLU A 100 2.60 6.88 -11.63
C GLU A 100 2.12 8.32 -11.84
N LYS A 101 2.22 8.84 -13.07
CA LYS A 101 1.75 10.18 -13.43
C LYS A 101 0.23 10.29 -13.43
N VAL A 102 -0.47 9.21 -13.77
CA VAL A 102 -1.93 9.14 -13.66
C VAL A 102 -2.36 9.23 -12.19
N CYS A 103 -1.74 8.45 -11.30
CA CYS A 103 -2.01 8.50 -9.86
C CYS A 103 -1.67 9.87 -9.24
N GLN A 104 -0.58 10.51 -9.65
CA GLN A 104 -0.24 11.88 -9.23
C GLN A 104 -1.28 12.92 -9.70
N LYS A 105 -1.91 12.72 -10.87
CA LYS A 105 -3.01 13.57 -11.32
C LYS A 105 -4.28 13.33 -10.49
N LEU A 106 -4.61 12.07 -10.21
CA LEU A 106 -5.74 11.70 -9.36
C LEU A 106 -5.58 12.25 -7.94
N GLU A 107 -4.37 12.21 -7.37
CA GLU A 107 -4.08 12.78 -6.04
C GLU A 107 -4.42 14.26 -5.93
N LYS A 108 -4.18 15.03 -6.99
CA LYS A 108 -4.52 16.46 -7.04
C LYS A 108 -6.02 16.71 -7.05
N LYS A 109 -6.82 15.73 -7.47
CA LYS A 109 -8.29 15.78 -7.46
C LYS A 109 -8.84 15.29 -6.12
N ASP A 110 -8.29 14.19 -5.62
CA ASP A 110 -8.63 13.61 -4.34
C ASP A 110 -7.40 12.93 -3.72
N ARG A 111 -6.93 13.51 -2.61
CA ARG A 111 -5.76 13.01 -1.87
C ARG A 111 -5.99 11.63 -1.27
N GLN A 112 -7.25 11.27 -0.97
CA GLN A 112 -7.61 9.99 -0.36
C GLN A 112 -7.24 8.80 -1.26
N ILE A 113 -7.15 9.01 -2.58
CA ILE A 113 -6.74 7.99 -3.55
C ILE A 113 -5.31 7.50 -3.26
N CYS A 114 -4.39 8.42 -2.98
CA CYS A 114 -2.99 8.09 -2.75
C CYS A 114 -2.65 7.78 -1.30
N ASP A 115 -3.50 8.21 -0.36
CA ASP A 115 -3.46 7.80 1.04
C ASP A 115 -3.97 6.36 1.25
N LEU A 116 -4.67 5.80 0.26
CA LEU A 116 -5.14 4.43 0.29
C LEU A 116 -3.95 3.46 0.18
N LYS A 117 -3.74 2.70 1.25
CA LYS A 117 -2.67 1.68 1.36
C LYS A 117 -3.27 0.31 1.61
N TYR A 118 -2.61 -0.72 1.06
CA TYR A 118 -2.87 -2.08 1.51
C TYR A 118 -2.48 -2.18 2.97
N GLU A 119 -3.19 -3.05 3.67
CA GLU A 119 -2.83 -3.33 5.04
C GLU A 119 -1.55 -4.16 5.02
N LYS A 120 -0.42 -3.52 5.33
CA LYS A 120 0.82 -4.24 5.57
C LYS A 120 0.57 -5.18 6.76
N MET A 121 0.65 -6.47 6.50
CA MET A 121 0.74 -7.48 7.56
C MET A 121 2.00 -7.14 8.36
N ILE A 122 1.89 -7.12 9.67
CA ILE A 122 3.05 -6.88 10.52
C ILE A 122 3.94 -8.10 10.38
N ASP A 123 5.18 -7.90 9.91
CA ASP A 123 6.16 -8.98 9.86
C ASP A 123 6.56 -9.31 11.29
N LEU A 124 5.88 -10.30 11.86
CA LEU A 124 6.09 -10.75 13.23
C LEU A 124 7.49 -11.35 13.43
N ALA A 125 8.21 -11.76 12.37
CA ALA A 125 9.55 -12.29 12.48
C ALA A 125 10.56 -11.19 12.84
N LYS A 126 10.46 -10.03 12.16
CA LYS A 126 11.44 -8.94 12.28
C LYS A 126 11.00 -7.79 13.18
N THR A 127 9.69 -7.62 13.37
CA THR A 127 9.14 -6.45 14.06
C THR A 127 9.29 -6.58 15.57
N ASN A 128 9.80 -5.54 16.23
CA ASN A 128 9.80 -5.47 17.68
C ASN A 128 8.39 -5.07 18.19
N LEU A 129 7.67 -6.02 18.79
CA LEU A 129 6.32 -5.82 19.32
C LEU A 129 6.26 -4.68 20.37
N LYS A 130 7.35 -4.45 21.12
CA LYS A 130 7.44 -3.35 22.10
C LYS A 130 7.43 -1.96 21.43
N LYS A 131 7.75 -1.85 20.14
CA LYS A 131 7.73 -0.59 19.37
C LYS A 131 6.38 -0.31 18.70
N LEU A 132 5.50 -1.30 18.59
CA LEU A 132 4.18 -1.14 17.96
C LEU A 132 3.22 -0.33 18.84
N LYS A 133 2.21 0.33 18.25
CA LYS A 133 1.13 0.96 19.04
C LYS A 133 0.12 -0.11 19.45
N VAL A 134 -0.63 0.12 20.53
CA VAL A 134 -1.69 -0.80 20.98
C VAL A 134 -2.70 -1.11 19.86
N LYS A 135 -3.00 -0.14 18.99
CA LYS A 135 -3.85 -0.34 17.81
C LYS A 135 -3.30 -1.42 16.85
N ASP A 136 -2.00 -1.43 16.63
CA ASP A 136 -1.34 -2.38 15.73
C ASP A 136 -1.28 -3.78 16.36
N LEU A 137 -1.08 -3.86 17.68
CA LEU A 137 -1.15 -5.12 18.44
C LEU A 137 -2.57 -5.72 18.39
N LYS A 138 -3.61 -4.91 18.64
CA LYS A 138 -5.01 -5.35 18.50
C LYS A 138 -5.32 -5.84 17.09
N LYS A 139 -4.71 -5.22 16.07
CA LYS A 139 -4.88 -5.63 14.69
C LYS A 139 -4.31 -7.02 14.41
N ILE A 140 -3.17 -7.38 15.00
CA ILE A 140 -2.61 -8.74 14.87
C ILE A 140 -3.62 -9.77 15.40
N LEU A 141 -4.14 -9.55 16.61
CA LEU A 141 -5.14 -10.44 17.23
C LEU A 141 -6.42 -10.52 16.38
N SER A 142 -6.91 -9.39 15.87
CA SER A 142 -8.08 -9.34 14.98
C SER A 142 -7.88 -10.13 13.68
N GLN A 143 -6.67 -10.07 13.11
CA GLN A 143 -6.33 -10.85 11.90
C GLN A 143 -6.34 -12.37 12.16
N TRP A 144 -6.04 -12.80 13.39
CA TRP A 144 -6.13 -14.19 13.82
C TRP A 144 -7.54 -14.60 14.26
N GLY A 145 -8.49 -13.67 14.32
CA GLY A 145 -9.84 -13.91 14.86
C GLY A 145 -9.87 -13.94 16.39
N GLU A 146 -8.82 -13.46 17.05
CA GLU A 146 -8.60 -13.52 18.50
C GLU A 146 -8.88 -12.17 19.18
N ASP A 147 -9.84 -11.39 18.65
CA ASP A 147 -10.27 -10.10 19.23
C ASP A 147 -10.67 -10.22 20.71
N GLY A 148 -11.16 -11.41 21.10
CA GLY A 148 -11.60 -11.74 22.45
C GLY A 148 -10.54 -12.39 23.36
N ALA A 149 -9.34 -12.69 22.85
CA ALA A 149 -8.28 -13.30 23.66
C ALA A 149 -7.80 -12.38 24.80
N CYS A 150 -8.01 -11.06 24.64
CA CYS A 150 -7.54 -10.01 25.55
C CYS A 150 -8.69 -9.33 26.34
N LYS A 151 -9.63 -10.09 26.93
CA LYS A 151 -10.79 -9.54 27.67
C LYS A 151 -10.45 -8.69 28.91
N GLY A 152 -9.19 -8.69 29.38
CA GLY A 152 -8.73 -7.93 30.54
C GLY A 152 -7.45 -7.12 30.32
N CYS A 153 -6.99 -6.98 29.07
CA CYS A 153 -5.72 -6.32 28.77
C CYS A 153 -5.86 -4.80 28.90
N ALA A 154 -5.30 -4.25 29.98
CA ALA A 154 -5.28 -2.81 30.23
C ALA A 154 -3.97 -2.19 29.71
N GLU A 155 -2.88 -2.95 29.74
CA GLU A 155 -1.55 -2.47 29.40
C GLU A 155 -1.04 -3.03 28.07
N LYS A 156 -0.11 -2.30 27.47
CA LYS A 156 0.53 -2.70 26.21
C LYS A 156 1.24 -4.05 26.32
N SER A 157 1.85 -4.33 27.47
CA SER A 157 2.52 -5.60 27.78
C SER A 157 1.58 -6.80 27.71
N ASP A 158 0.31 -6.63 28.09
CA ASP A 158 -0.66 -7.71 28.09
C ASP A 158 -0.97 -8.18 26.66
N PHE A 159 -1.16 -7.22 25.75
CA PHE A 159 -1.34 -7.53 24.32
C PHE A 159 -0.12 -8.22 23.72
N ILE A 160 1.09 -7.83 24.12
CA ILE A 160 2.33 -8.45 23.62
C ILE A 160 2.41 -9.91 24.07
N LYS A 161 2.14 -10.20 25.35
CA LYS A 161 2.15 -11.57 25.89
C LYS A 161 1.19 -12.49 25.15
N VAL A 162 -0.06 -12.05 24.97
CA VAL A 162 -1.07 -12.84 24.24
C VAL A 162 -0.62 -13.09 22.79
N ILE A 163 -0.03 -12.08 22.13
CA ILE A 163 0.51 -12.27 20.77
C ILE A 163 1.64 -13.30 20.76
N GLU A 164 2.57 -13.25 21.72
CA GLU A 164 3.67 -14.20 21.82
C GLU A 164 3.21 -15.62 22.13
N GLU A 165 2.20 -15.78 22.99
CA GLU A 165 1.57 -17.07 23.32
C GLU A 165 0.87 -17.72 22.13
N LEU A 166 0.18 -16.91 21.31
CA LEU A 166 -0.58 -17.38 20.15
C LEU A 166 0.28 -17.46 18.86
N MET A 167 1.46 -16.83 18.84
CA MET A 167 2.36 -16.79 17.68
C MET A 167 2.73 -18.18 17.13
N PRO A 168 3.02 -19.22 17.94
CA PRO A 168 3.33 -20.56 17.43
C PRO A 168 2.18 -21.16 16.62
N THR A 169 0.93 -20.85 16.97
CA THR A 169 -0.27 -21.40 16.31
C THR A 169 -0.58 -20.66 15.02
N TYR A 170 -0.53 -19.32 15.05
CA TYR A 170 -1.00 -18.49 13.93
C TYR A 170 0.12 -17.98 13.02
N ALA A 171 1.38 -18.01 13.48
CA ALA A 171 2.55 -17.58 12.72
C ALA A 171 3.81 -18.41 13.06
N PRO A 172 3.79 -19.75 12.85
CA PRO A 172 4.87 -20.65 13.27
C PRO A 172 6.25 -20.30 12.69
N GLU A 173 6.29 -19.86 11.42
CA GLU A 173 7.53 -19.43 10.77
C GLU A 173 8.13 -18.18 11.44
N ALA A 174 7.28 -17.22 11.79
CA ALA A 174 7.70 -16.01 12.50
C ALA A 174 8.16 -16.33 13.93
N HIS A 175 7.46 -17.24 14.62
CA HIS A 175 7.86 -17.70 15.93
C HIS A 175 9.24 -18.37 15.89
N ALA A 176 9.46 -19.31 14.97
CA ALA A 176 10.75 -19.98 14.78
C ALA A 176 11.87 -18.98 14.45
N ALA A 177 11.60 -18.00 13.59
CA ALA A 177 12.57 -16.97 13.24
C ALA A 177 12.99 -16.11 14.45
N ARG A 178 12.09 -15.83 15.40
CA ARG A 178 12.40 -15.06 16.62
C ARG A 178 13.26 -15.84 17.62
N GLN A 179 13.01 -17.15 17.75
CA GLN A 179 13.82 -18.02 18.61
C GLN A 179 15.29 -18.13 18.13
N ASN A 180 15.51 -18.02 16.83
CA ASN A 180 16.85 -18.08 16.22
C ASN A 180 17.65 -16.77 16.30
N VAL A 181 17.06 -15.68 16.81
CA VAL A 181 17.72 -14.36 16.95
C VAL A 181 18.28 -14.15 18.37
N GLU A 182 17.90 -14.99 19.33
CA GLU A 182 18.43 -14.99 20.70
C GLU A 182 19.65 -15.92 20.89
N LEU A 183 20.21 -16.45 19.79
CA LEU A 183 21.46 -17.23 19.73
C LEU A 183 22.59 -16.43 19.06
#